data_AF-A0ABD0SAT1-F1
#
_entry.id   AF-A0ABD0SAT1-F1
#
_cell.length_a   1.000
_cell.length_b   1.000
_cell.length_c   1.000
_cell.angle_alpha   90.00
_cell.angle_beta   90.00
_cell.angle_gamma   90.00
#
_symmetry.space_group_name_H-M   'P 1'
#
loop_
_entity.id
_entity.type
_entity.pdbx_description
1 polymer ?
#
loop_
_entity_poly.entity_id
_entity_poly.type
_entity_poly.pdbx_seq_one_letter_code
_entity_poly.pdbx_strand_id
1 'polypeptide(L)'
;MQAGRHRTILQGNLNHSRAAQDLMAQTMASWTASLAVVAEPYSIPPNWLGDLDSLVAIVPRPSTDSPPLSLIERGHGYVAAMWGDIAVMGVYFSPNRQLADFEAYLAYLAPAVARMPPGQVAVLGDLNARSTAWGDRVTKPKGRVLELWATTVGLSLLNRGNTYTCVRRRGGSIDPVHPSKDGSAAWEPGACFRL
;
A
#
# COMPACT_ATOMS: atom_id res chain seq x y z
N MET A 1 8.38 18.00 25.34
CA MET A 1 7.93 18.14 23.95
C MET A 1 8.40 16.90 23.20
N GLN A 2 7.51 15.95 22.90
CA GLN A 2 7.87 14.79 22.07
C GLN A 2 7.93 15.28 20.61
N ALA A 3 9.11 15.19 19.99
CA ALA A 3 9.24 15.32 18.55
C ALA A 3 8.29 14.32 17.89
N GLY A 4 7.46 14.77 16.95
CA GLY A 4 6.53 13.89 16.25
C GLY A 4 7.32 12.75 15.59
N ARG A 5 7.08 11.50 16.00
CA ARG A 5 7.65 10.32 15.32
C ARG A 5 7.08 10.30 13.92
N HIS A 6 7.89 10.66 12.91
CA HIS A 6 7.55 10.43 11.52
C HIS A 6 7.33 8.94 11.30
N ARG A 7 6.15 8.60 10.79
CA ARG A 7 5.70 7.24 10.55
C ARG A 7 5.87 6.91 9.07
N THR A 8 7.01 6.32 8.73
CA THR A 8 7.31 5.93 7.35
C THR A 8 6.77 4.54 7.05
N ILE A 9 5.97 4.44 5.99
CA ILE A 9 5.49 3.18 5.40
C ILE A 9 6.17 3.00 4.05
N LEU A 10 6.80 1.84 3.82
CA LEU A 10 7.24 1.45 2.47
C LEU A 10 6.13 0.69 1.75
N GLN A 11 6.04 0.85 0.44
CA GLN A 11 5.15 0.05 -0.39
C GLN A 11 5.95 -0.52 -1.56
N GLY A 12 5.72 -1.78 -1.92
CA GLY A 12 6.25 -2.30 -3.18
C GLY A 12 5.71 -3.66 -3.61
N ASN A 13 5.85 -3.99 -4.88
CA ASN A 13 5.59 -5.33 -5.42
C ASN A 13 6.94 -6.07 -5.51
N LEU A 14 7.04 -7.23 -4.86
CA LEU A 14 8.27 -8.03 -4.80
C LEU A 14 8.35 -9.06 -5.93
N ASN A 15 7.29 -9.21 -6.74
CA ASN A 15 7.21 -10.09 -7.90
C ASN A 15 7.72 -11.51 -7.59
N HIS A 16 7.33 -12.02 -6.42
CA HIS A 16 7.72 -13.32 -5.87
C HIS A 16 9.25 -13.56 -5.85
N SER A 17 10.05 -12.51 -5.70
CA SER A 17 11.51 -12.57 -5.72
C SER A 17 12.11 -12.53 -4.32
N ARG A 18 12.88 -13.57 -3.98
CA ARG A 18 13.65 -13.61 -2.72
C ARG A 18 14.63 -12.43 -2.61
N ALA A 19 15.31 -12.09 -3.71
CA ALA A 19 16.24 -10.97 -3.73
C ALA A 19 15.54 -9.62 -3.51
N ALA A 20 14.35 -9.42 -4.09
CA ALA A 20 13.55 -8.22 -3.84
C ALA A 20 13.07 -8.15 -2.38
N GLN A 21 12.69 -9.29 -1.80
CA GLN A 21 12.31 -9.37 -0.39
C GLN A 21 13.47 -9.05 0.56
N ASP A 22 14.67 -9.58 0.28
CA ASP A 22 15.89 -9.27 1.05
C ASP A 22 16.27 -7.79 0.92
N LEU A 23 16.18 -7.22 -0.28
CA LEU A 23 16.43 -5.79 -0.52
C LEU A 23 15.41 -4.91 0.21
N MET A 24 14.14 -5.30 0.23
CA MET A 24 13.09 -4.59 0.96
C MET A 24 13.39 -4.58 2.46
N ALA A 25 13.80 -5.72 3.05
CA ALA A 25 14.19 -5.80 4.45
C ALA A 25 15.38 -4.89 4.78
N GLN A 26 16.40 -4.86 3.92
CA GLN A 26 17.54 -3.94 4.06
C GLN A 26 17.09 -2.48 3.95
N THR A 27 16.20 -2.17 3.00
CA THR A 27 15.67 -0.82 2.81
C THR A 27 14.86 -0.37 4.03
N MET A 28 14.02 -1.23 4.60
CA MET A 28 13.30 -0.92 5.83
C MET A 28 14.27 -0.56 6.97
N ALA A 29 15.38 -1.30 7.10
CA ALA A 29 16.39 -1.04 8.12
C ALA A 29 17.13 0.29 7.87
N SER A 30 17.67 0.50 6.66
CA SER A 30 18.44 1.70 6.31
C SER A 30 17.63 2.99 6.41
N TRP A 31 16.35 2.94 6.04
CA TRP A 31 15.45 4.10 6.04
C TRP A 31 14.66 4.24 7.33
N THR A 32 14.87 3.34 8.29
CA THR A 32 14.10 3.27 9.56
C THR A 32 12.59 3.24 9.34
N ALA A 33 12.15 2.64 8.23
CA ALA A 33 10.73 2.51 7.92
C ALA A 33 10.04 1.63 8.96
N SER A 34 8.93 2.11 9.49
CA SER A 34 8.27 1.47 10.63
C SER A 34 7.31 0.35 10.23
N LEU A 35 6.86 0.38 8.97
CA LEU A 35 5.95 -0.58 8.37
C LEU A 35 6.28 -0.71 6.86
N ALA A 36 5.98 -1.86 6.26
CA ALA A 36 5.85 -1.97 4.82
C ALA A 36 4.57 -2.69 4.41
N VAL A 37 4.06 -2.39 3.22
CA VAL A 37 2.97 -3.12 2.55
C VAL A 37 3.53 -3.67 1.25
N VAL A 38 3.56 -4.98 1.12
CA VAL A 38 4.20 -5.65 -0.02
C VAL A 38 3.23 -6.52 -0.80
N ALA A 39 3.22 -6.37 -2.12
CA ALA A 39 2.54 -7.27 -3.04
C ALA A 39 3.49 -8.37 -3.52
N GLU A 40 2.95 -9.54 -3.83
CA GLU A 40 3.64 -10.73 -4.32
C GLU A 40 4.92 -11.08 -3.55
N PRO A 41 4.87 -11.26 -2.22
CA PRO A 41 6.03 -11.68 -1.46
C PRO A 41 6.56 -13.05 -1.93
N TYR A 42 7.86 -13.27 -1.79
CA TYR A 42 8.45 -14.60 -2.02
C TYR A 42 7.98 -15.59 -0.94
N SER A 43 7.91 -15.13 0.31
CA SER A 43 7.33 -15.88 1.42
C SER A 43 6.81 -14.92 2.49
N ILE A 44 5.85 -15.38 3.30
CA ILE A 44 5.28 -14.62 4.42
C ILE A 44 5.69 -15.28 5.74
N PRO A 45 6.70 -14.74 6.44
CA PRO A 45 7.10 -15.20 7.78
C PRO A 45 5.98 -15.03 8.83
N PRO A 46 6.03 -15.78 9.96
CA PRO A 46 4.97 -15.73 10.99
C PRO A 46 4.73 -14.37 11.65
N ASN A 47 5.72 -13.48 11.63
CA ASN A 47 5.61 -12.13 12.18
C ASN A 47 5.02 -11.11 11.19
N TRP A 48 4.68 -11.52 9.97
CA TRP A 48 4.01 -10.69 8.98
C TRP A 48 2.51 -11.00 8.97
N LEU A 49 1.70 -10.02 8.56
CA LEU A 49 0.27 -10.22 8.36
C LEU A 49 0.01 -10.38 6.86
N GLY A 50 -0.26 -11.61 6.43
CA GLY A 50 -0.63 -11.92 5.04
C GLY A 50 -2.14 -11.97 4.81
N ASP A 51 -2.53 -11.81 3.56
CA ASP A 51 -3.86 -12.17 3.06
C ASP A 51 -4.05 -13.70 3.01
N LEU A 52 -5.19 -14.16 2.51
CA LEU A 52 -5.48 -15.60 2.40
C LEU A 52 -4.74 -16.28 1.23
N ASP A 53 -4.34 -15.51 0.21
CA ASP A 53 -3.73 -16.04 -1.01
C ASP A 53 -2.21 -15.89 -1.06
N SER A 54 -1.61 -15.31 -0.01
CA SER A 54 -0.19 -14.94 0.04
C SER A 54 0.24 -13.97 -1.08
N LEU A 55 -0.68 -13.13 -1.54
CA LEU A 55 -0.46 -12.13 -2.58
C LEU A 55 -0.12 -10.76 -2.01
N VAL A 56 -0.45 -10.49 -0.75
CA VAL A 56 -0.13 -9.21 -0.11
C VAL A 56 0.14 -9.39 1.38
N ALA A 57 1.10 -8.65 1.90
CA ALA A 57 1.45 -8.69 3.32
C ALA A 57 1.74 -7.30 3.90
N ILE A 58 1.40 -7.13 5.17
CA ILE A 58 1.84 -6.01 6.01
C ILE A 58 3.00 -6.49 6.88
N VAL A 59 4.12 -5.78 6.77
CA VAL A 59 5.41 -6.13 7.34
C VAL A 59 5.75 -5.13 8.45
N PRO A 60 5.70 -5.53 9.73
CA PRO A 60 6.18 -4.67 10.81
C PRO A 60 7.71 -4.61 10.80
N ARG A 61 8.26 -3.45 11.16
CA ARG A 61 9.69 -3.36 11.47
C ARG A 61 10.00 -4.25 12.69
N PRO A 62 11.04 -5.10 12.66
CA PRO A 62 11.47 -5.89 13.82
C PRO A 62 12.13 -4.97 14.86
N SER A 63 11.31 -4.25 15.64
CA SER A 63 11.75 -3.36 16.71
C SER A 63 10.64 -3.13 17.72
N THR A 64 10.98 -2.98 19.00
CA THR A 64 10.05 -2.60 20.08
C THR A 64 9.56 -1.15 19.97
N ASP A 65 10.15 -0.39 19.05
CA ASP A 65 9.91 1.03 18.81
C ASP A 65 8.87 1.29 17.71
N SER A 66 8.34 0.27 17.06
CA SER A 66 7.23 0.43 16.10
C SER A 66 5.89 0.36 16.86
N PRO A 67 4.88 1.16 16.48
CA PRO A 67 3.53 0.96 16.99
C PRO A 67 3.08 -0.50 16.83
N PRO A 68 2.27 -1.03 17.78
CA PRO A 68 1.78 -2.39 17.69
C PRO A 68 0.97 -2.56 16.39
N LEU A 69 1.17 -3.71 15.75
CA LEU A 69 0.43 -4.12 14.57
C LEU A 69 -0.55 -5.24 14.99
N SER A 70 -1.85 -4.99 14.88
CA SER A 70 -2.88 -5.98 15.21
C SER A 70 -3.78 -6.25 14.00
N LEU A 71 -4.02 -7.53 13.71
CA LEU A 71 -4.89 -7.93 12.61
C LEU A 71 -6.33 -7.48 12.89
N ILE A 72 -6.96 -6.84 11.91
CA ILE A 72 -8.39 -6.51 11.92
C ILE A 72 -9.14 -7.63 11.18
N GLU A 73 -8.81 -7.83 9.90
CA GLU A 73 -9.37 -8.86 9.04
C GLU A 73 -8.43 -9.19 7.89
N ARG A 74 -8.66 -10.32 7.21
CA ARG A 74 -7.97 -10.68 5.97
C ARG A 74 -8.93 -11.43 5.06
N GLY A 75 -8.75 -11.28 3.76
CA GLY A 75 -9.53 -11.96 2.74
C GLY A 75 -8.67 -12.33 1.55
N HIS A 76 -9.32 -12.63 0.43
CA HIS A 76 -8.63 -12.96 -0.81
C HIS A 76 -8.09 -11.68 -1.46
N GLY A 77 -6.77 -11.57 -1.62
CA GLY A 77 -6.10 -10.39 -2.19
C GLY A 77 -5.99 -9.18 -1.25
N TYR A 78 -6.42 -9.26 0.02
CA TYR A 78 -6.24 -8.16 0.97
C TYR A 78 -6.01 -8.60 2.42
N VAL A 79 -5.34 -7.73 3.17
CA VAL A 79 -5.14 -7.83 4.62
C VAL A 79 -5.30 -6.46 5.25
N ALA A 80 -5.95 -6.41 6.40
CA ALA A 80 -6.23 -5.19 7.15
C ALA A 80 -5.70 -5.31 8.57
N ALA A 81 -4.96 -4.30 9.03
CA ALA A 81 -4.39 -4.27 10.36
C ALA A 81 -4.42 -2.87 10.96
N MET A 82 -4.53 -2.78 12.29
CA MET A 82 -4.34 -1.54 13.01
C MET A 82 -2.86 -1.38 13.34
N TRP A 83 -2.30 -0.23 12.97
CA TRP A 83 -0.91 0.15 13.25
C TRP A 83 -0.90 1.43 14.09
N GLY A 84 -0.85 1.27 15.42
CA GLY A 84 -1.12 2.37 16.34
C GLY A 84 -2.57 2.86 16.21
N ASP A 85 -2.74 4.08 15.73
CA ASP A 85 -4.02 4.75 15.44
C ASP A 85 -4.36 4.82 13.94
N ILE A 86 -3.60 4.12 13.09
CA ILE A 86 -3.81 4.07 11.63
C ILE A 86 -4.29 2.67 11.24
N ALA A 87 -5.46 2.56 10.61
CA ALA A 87 -5.88 1.33 9.95
C ALA A 87 -5.20 1.23 8.58
N VAL A 88 -4.43 0.17 8.35
CA VAL A 88 -3.69 -0.08 7.11
C VAL A 88 -4.31 -1.28 6.39
N MET A 89 -4.66 -1.10 5.12
CA MET A 89 -5.08 -2.17 4.21
C MET A 89 -3.99 -2.41 3.17
N GLY A 90 -3.46 -3.63 3.12
CA GLY A 90 -2.72 -4.13 1.97
C GLY A 90 -3.69 -4.73 0.96
N VAL A 91 -3.59 -4.33 -0.31
CA VAL A 91 -4.40 -4.90 -1.41
C VAL A 91 -3.53 -5.33 -2.58
N TYR A 92 -3.94 -6.38 -3.28
CA TYR A 92 -3.37 -6.77 -4.56
C TYR A 92 -4.46 -7.20 -5.54
N PHE A 93 -4.29 -6.86 -6.81
CA PHE A 93 -5.10 -7.41 -7.89
C PHE A 93 -4.24 -7.72 -9.11
N SER A 94 -4.32 -8.95 -9.60
CA SER A 94 -3.53 -9.41 -10.75
C SER A 94 -3.82 -8.61 -12.03
N PRO A 95 -2.78 -8.23 -12.82
CA PRO A 95 -2.98 -7.52 -14.08
C PRO A 95 -3.76 -8.35 -15.10
N ASN A 96 -3.63 -9.68 -15.03
CA ASN A 96 -4.16 -10.62 -16.02
C ASN A 96 -5.66 -10.90 -15.88
N ARG A 97 -6.27 -10.51 -14.75
CA ARG A 97 -7.72 -10.66 -14.52
C ARG A 97 -8.51 -9.57 -15.24
N GLN A 98 -9.74 -9.87 -15.63
CA GLN A 98 -10.54 -8.99 -16.48
C GLN A 98 -11.13 -7.79 -15.71
N LEU A 99 -11.79 -6.88 -16.43
CA LEU A 99 -12.45 -5.72 -15.81
C LEU A 99 -13.59 -6.14 -14.88
N ALA A 100 -14.41 -7.13 -15.27
CA ALA A 100 -15.52 -7.61 -14.46
C ALA A 100 -15.05 -8.21 -13.12
N ASP A 101 -13.95 -8.96 -13.15
CA ASP A 101 -13.27 -9.44 -11.95
C ASP A 101 -12.80 -8.30 -11.04
N PHE A 102 -12.32 -7.21 -11.64
CA PHE A 102 -11.81 -6.05 -10.92
C PHE A 102 -12.94 -5.28 -10.24
N GLU A 103 -14.07 -5.07 -10.93
CA GLU A 103 -15.27 -4.47 -10.36
C GLU A 103 -15.83 -5.31 -9.20
N ALA A 104 -15.91 -6.63 -9.38
CA ALA A 104 -16.33 -7.56 -8.33
C ALA A 104 -15.38 -7.51 -7.12
N TYR A 105 -14.07 -7.43 -7.37
CA TYR A 105 -13.06 -7.32 -6.32
C TYR A 105 -13.19 -5.99 -5.53
N LEU A 106 -13.41 -4.86 -6.20
CA LEU A 106 -13.64 -3.58 -5.54
C LEU A 106 -14.96 -3.55 -4.74
N ALA A 107 -16.01 -4.19 -5.26
CA ALA A 107 -17.26 -4.38 -4.52
C ALA A 107 -17.06 -5.24 -3.27
N TYR A 108 -16.18 -6.25 -3.35
CA TYR A 108 -15.78 -7.09 -2.21
C TYR A 108 -14.95 -6.31 -1.17
N LEU A 109 -14.06 -5.41 -1.59
CA LEU A 109 -13.26 -4.57 -0.69
C LEU A 109 -14.07 -3.49 0.02
N ALA A 110 -15.11 -2.93 -0.62
CA ALA A 110 -15.84 -1.79 -0.08
C ALA A 110 -16.40 -2.02 1.34
N PRO A 111 -17.06 -3.16 1.64
CA PRO A 111 -17.47 -3.49 3.01
C PRO A 111 -16.30 -3.61 4.00
N ALA A 112 -15.15 -4.13 3.58
CA ALA A 112 -13.96 -4.25 4.44
C ALA A 112 -13.39 -2.87 4.80
N VAL A 113 -13.31 -1.96 3.82
CA VAL A 113 -12.94 -0.55 4.08
C VAL A 113 -13.94 0.13 5.01
N ALA A 114 -15.25 -0.13 4.83
CA ALA A 114 -16.30 0.47 5.65
C ALA A 114 -16.30 -0.03 7.11
N ARG A 115 -15.84 -1.26 7.36
CA ARG A 115 -15.70 -1.84 8.70
C ARG A 115 -14.46 -1.36 9.45
N MET A 116 -13.51 -0.72 8.78
CA MET A 116 -12.33 -0.20 9.44
C MET A 116 -12.71 0.84 10.50
N PRO A 117 -12.02 0.84 11.65
CA PRO A 117 -12.31 1.80 12.70
C PRO A 117 -12.26 3.25 12.18
N PRO A 118 -13.13 4.13 12.71
CA PRO A 118 -13.10 5.54 12.34
C PRO A 118 -11.75 6.14 12.72
N GLY A 119 -11.09 6.82 11.77
CA GLY A 119 -9.76 7.37 11.97
C GLY A 119 -8.97 7.46 10.66
N GLN A 120 -7.65 7.45 10.76
CA GLN A 120 -6.75 7.42 9.61
C GLN A 120 -6.78 6.03 8.97
N VAL A 121 -7.26 5.95 7.74
CA VAL A 121 -7.29 4.71 6.94
C VAL A 121 -6.37 4.87 5.74
N ALA A 122 -5.37 4.01 5.62
CA ALA A 122 -4.46 3.94 4.48
C ALA A 122 -4.72 2.65 3.69
N VAL A 123 -5.02 2.79 2.39
CA VAL A 123 -5.13 1.65 1.48
C VAL A 123 -3.92 1.69 0.55
N LEU A 124 -3.12 0.64 0.61
CA LEU A 124 -1.80 0.53 0.00
C LEU A 124 -1.72 -0.79 -0.76
N GLY A 125 -1.07 -0.80 -1.91
CA GLY A 125 -1.02 -2.02 -2.72
C GLY A 125 -0.89 -1.78 -4.21
N ASP A 126 -0.96 -2.88 -4.95
CA ASP A 126 -0.85 -2.92 -6.40
C ASP A 126 -2.13 -3.50 -7.01
N LEU A 127 -2.96 -2.62 -7.57
CA LEU A 127 -4.23 -2.97 -8.19
C LEU A 127 -4.15 -3.15 -9.71
N ASN A 128 -2.97 -2.93 -10.31
CA ASN A 128 -2.77 -3.03 -11.76
C ASN A 128 -3.84 -2.28 -12.60
N ALA A 129 -4.19 -1.07 -12.18
CA ALA A 129 -5.16 -0.17 -12.77
C ALA A 129 -4.53 1.17 -13.15
N ARG A 130 -4.41 1.47 -14.45
CA ARG A 130 -3.76 2.70 -14.94
C ARG A 130 -4.68 3.92 -14.94
N SER A 131 -4.26 5.03 -14.33
CA SER A 131 -4.91 6.34 -14.43
C SER A 131 -3.93 7.51 -14.44
N THR A 132 -4.30 8.55 -15.18
CA THR A 132 -3.67 9.87 -15.10
C THR A 132 -3.79 10.49 -13.70
N ALA A 133 -4.80 10.11 -12.91
CA ALA A 133 -4.99 10.60 -11.54
C ALA A 133 -3.79 10.29 -10.63
N TRP A 134 -3.07 9.19 -10.90
CA TRP A 134 -1.85 8.79 -10.19
C TRP A 134 -0.60 8.77 -11.08
N GLY A 135 -0.57 9.58 -12.13
CA GLY A 135 0.64 9.83 -12.91
C GLY A 135 0.90 8.89 -14.08
N ASP A 136 -0.04 8.02 -14.46
CA ASP A 136 0.07 7.31 -15.73
C ASP A 136 -0.23 8.28 -16.91
N ARG A 137 0.26 7.94 -18.11
CA ARG A 137 -0.01 8.71 -19.34
C ARG A 137 -1.44 8.56 -19.84
N VAL A 138 -2.15 7.51 -19.42
CA VAL A 138 -3.50 7.21 -19.90
C VAL A 138 -4.35 6.57 -18.80
N THR A 139 -5.62 6.96 -18.76
CA THR A 139 -6.63 6.28 -17.95
C THR A 139 -7.25 5.13 -18.73
N LYS A 140 -7.08 3.91 -18.23
CA LYS A 140 -7.68 2.69 -18.75
C LYS A 140 -8.96 2.33 -17.97
N PRO A 141 -9.81 1.40 -18.45
CA PRO A 141 -11.06 1.07 -17.79
C PRO A 141 -10.93 0.72 -16.30
N LYS A 142 -9.97 -0.13 -15.91
CA LYS A 142 -9.69 -0.45 -14.49
C LYS A 142 -9.38 0.81 -13.68
N GLY A 143 -8.55 1.73 -14.22
CA GLY A 143 -8.23 2.98 -13.53
C GLY A 143 -9.45 3.86 -13.31
N ARG A 144 -10.32 4.01 -14.31
CA ARG A 144 -11.56 4.78 -14.17
C ARG A 144 -12.49 4.21 -13.09
N VAL A 145 -12.64 2.88 -13.05
CA VAL A 145 -13.43 2.21 -12.02
C VAL A 145 -12.82 2.43 -10.63
N LEU A 146 -11.50 2.34 -10.52
CA LEU A 146 -10.79 2.55 -9.26
C LEU A 146 -10.92 3.99 -8.74
N GLU A 147 -10.83 5.01 -9.62
CA GLU A 147 -11.07 6.42 -9.26
C GLU A 147 -12.47 6.63 -8.70
N LEU A 148 -13.48 6.08 -9.38
CA LEU A 148 -14.87 6.18 -8.95
C LEU A 148 -15.07 5.46 -7.60
N TRP A 149 -14.59 4.23 -7.49
CA TRP A 149 -14.67 3.45 -6.25
C TRP A 149 -14.05 4.19 -5.07
N ALA A 150 -12.84 4.73 -5.24
CA ALA A 150 -12.14 5.47 -4.18
C ALA A 150 -12.99 6.66 -3.70
N THR A 151 -13.59 7.39 -4.64
CA THR A 151 -14.52 8.50 -4.32
C THR A 151 -15.75 8.00 -3.57
N THR A 152 -16.35 6.90 -4.02
CA THR A 152 -17.54 6.30 -3.41
C THR A 152 -17.31 5.86 -1.97
N VAL A 153 -16.16 5.27 -1.65
CA VAL A 153 -15.80 4.86 -0.28
C VAL A 153 -15.20 6.01 0.56
N GLY A 154 -15.07 7.20 -0.03
CA GLY A 154 -14.57 8.41 0.62
C GLY A 154 -13.06 8.44 0.82
N LEU A 155 -12.30 7.63 0.08
CA LEU A 155 -10.85 7.66 0.06
C LEU A 155 -10.36 8.83 -0.80
N SER A 156 -9.30 9.50 -0.38
CA SER A 156 -8.63 10.54 -1.15
C SER A 156 -7.30 10.01 -1.67
N LEU A 157 -7.05 10.22 -2.96
CA LEU A 157 -5.76 9.91 -3.55
C LEU A 157 -4.69 10.86 -2.98
N LEU A 158 -3.59 10.31 -2.49
CA LEU A 158 -2.40 11.07 -2.04
C LEU A 158 -1.22 10.94 -3.01
N ASN A 159 -1.39 10.28 -4.14
CA ASN A 159 -0.35 10.20 -5.17
C ASN A 159 0.01 11.63 -5.61
N ARG A 160 1.25 12.06 -5.35
CA ARG A 160 1.80 13.38 -5.72
C ARG A 160 2.94 13.16 -6.71
N GLY A 161 2.75 13.57 -7.97
CA GLY A 161 3.69 13.28 -9.04
C GLY A 161 3.88 11.75 -9.21
N ASN A 162 5.12 11.29 -9.32
CA ASN A 162 5.46 9.86 -9.40
C ASN A 162 5.61 9.18 -8.02
N THR A 163 5.06 9.75 -6.93
CA THR A 163 5.16 9.18 -5.57
C THR A 163 3.78 8.93 -4.99
N TYR A 164 3.53 7.73 -4.48
CA TYR A 164 2.18 7.12 -4.35
C TYR A 164 1.71 6.94 -2.90
N THR A 165 0.41 7.17 -2.60
CA THR A 165 -0.35 6.69 -1.40
C THR A 165 -1.85 7.06 -1.52
N CYS A 166 -2.80 6.37 -0.85
CA CYS A 166 -4.24 6.74 -0.82
C CYS A 166 -4.80 6.71 0.62
N VAL A 167 -5.45 7.79 1.08
CA VAL A 167 -5.89 7.97 2.49
C VAL A 167 -7.25 8.67 2.61
N ARG A 168 -8.06 8.27 3.60
CA ARG A 168 -9.35 8.91 3.93
C ARG A 168 -9.17 10.22 4.71
N ARG A 169 -9.82 11.34 4.31
CA ARG A 169 -9.74 12.63 5.04
C ARG A 169 -10.87 12.80 6.07
N ARG A 170 -10.66 12.43 7.34
CA ARG A 170 -11.31 13.09 8.50
C ARG A 170 -10.43 12.98 9.76
N GLY A 171 -9.70 14.04 10.08
CA GLY A 171 -9.00 14.26 11.35
C GLY A 171 -7.60 13.65 11.46
N GLY A 172 -6.56 14.49 11.46
CA GLY A 172 -5.17 14.11 11.77
C GLY A 172 -4.24 14.08 10.55
N SER A 173 -3.01 14.59 10.73
CA SER A 173 -1.99 14.77 9.67
C SER A 173 -1.42 13.44 9.14
N ILE A 174 -1.11 13.40 7.84
CA ILE A 174 -0.41 12.30 7.13
C ILE A 174 0.81 12.93 6.44
N ASP A 175 2.01 12.40 6.71
CA ASP A 175 3.21 12.53 5.86
C ASP A 175 4.04 11.23 5.98
N PRO A 176 4.51 10.64 4.86
CA PRO A 176 5.77 11.12 4.25
C PRO A 176 5.83 11.12 2.71
N VAL A 177 6.59 12.08 2.17
CA VAL A 177 7.18 12.12 0.80
C VAL A 177 8.69 12.30 0.97
N HIS A 178 9.52 11.66 0.12
CA HIS A 178 10.64 12.31 -0.61
C HIS A 178 11.28 11.33 -1.63
N PRO A 179 11.29 11.71 -2.93
CA PRO A 179 12.54 11.95 -3.67
C PRO A 179 12.53 13.40 -4.19
N SER A 180 13.58 14.22 -4.19
CA SER A 180 15.00 14.02 -4.44
C SER A 180 15.85 14.95 -3.55
N LYS A 181 17.08 14.54 -3.24
CA LYS A 181 18.19 15.49 -3.02
C LYS A 181 19.13 15.33 -4.19
N ASP A 182 19.19 16.37 -5.02
CA ASP A 182 20.22 16.67 -6.01
C ASP A 182 21.52 15.89 -5.73
N GLY A 183 21.79 14.87 -6.55
CA GLY A 183 22.99 14.03 -6.40
C GLY A 183 22.87 12.60 -6.93
N SER A 184 22.47 12.45 -8.20
CA SER A 184 22.83 11.34 -9.10
C SER A 184 22.88 9.90 -8.54
N ALA A 185 21.79 9.16 -8.73
CA ALA A 185 21.86 7.78 -9.19
C ALA A 185 20.87 7.65 -10.35
N ALA A 186 21.42 7.65 -11.57
CA ALA A 186 20.65 7.41 -12.78
C ALA A 186 20.06 5.99 -12.73
N TRP A 187 18.74 5.90 -12.76
CA TRP A 187 18.03 4.68 -13.11
C TRP A 187 17.03 5.03 -14.22
N GLU A 188 17.43 4.81 -15.47
CA GLU A 188 16.52 4.69 -16.62
C GLU A 188 16.24 3.19 -16.89
N PRO A 189 15.25 2.83 -17.73
CA PRO A 189 13.81 2.92 -17.51
C PRO A 189 13.18 1.51 -17.61
N GLY A 190 12.60 0.97 -16.53
CA GLY A 190 12.08 -0.40 -16.62
C GLY A 190 11.55 -1.04 -15.35
N ALA A 191 10.73 -0.36 -14.56
CA ALA A 191 9.74 -0.97 -13.66
C ALA A 191 8.82 0.15 -13.16
N CYS A 192 7.80 0.47 -13.94
CA CYS A 192 6.72 1.33 -13.46
C CYS A 192 6.01 0.58 -12.33
N PHE A 193 6.24 1.01 -11.09
CA PHE A 193 5.27 0.88 -10.01
C PHE A 193 3.97 1.52 -10.50
N ARG A 194 3.03 0.66 -10.87
CA ARG A 194 1.65 0.96 -11.23
C ARG A 194 0.81 0.49 -10.04
N LEU A 195 -0.10 1.29 -9.51
CA LEU A 195 -1.48 1.35 -10.01
C LEU A 195 -1.56 1.31 -11.53
#